data_AF-A0A6N0HUD6-F1
#
_entry.id   AF-A0A6N0HUD6-F1
#
_cell.length_a   1.000
_cell.length_b   1.000
_cell.length_c   1.000
_cell.angle_alpha   90.00
_cell.angle_beta   90.00
_cell.angle_gamma   90.00
#
_symmetry.space_group_name_H-M   'P 1'
#
loop_
_entity.id
_entity.type
_entity.pdbx_description
1 polymer ?
#
loop_
_entity_poly.entity_id
_entity_poly.type
_entity_poly.pdbx_seq_one_letter_code
_entity_poly.pdbx_strand_id
1 'polypeptide(L)'
;MPASNFLLSLLIMFYLVVVGIKAMLVIPDINLLTAAAQSGLDVVLLSLFTWTVLATKNLGERFVQTLSALVGAKCLLEIVSIPVVWTIMQGGEGEGSSIAFLLLIIFSIWLLAVLGHIFRHALSVGMATGVFVTIGYLLFSTAVTFKFFPPPAVSG
;
A
#
# COMPACT_ATOMS: atom_id res chain seq x y z
N MET A 1 15.67 -9.83 -15.02
CA MET A 1 14.46 -10.59 -15.39
C MET A 1 13.66 -9.71 -16.34
N PRO A 2 13.13 -10.21 -17.47
CA PRO A 2 12.38 -9.37 -18.40
C PRO A 2 11.17 -8.77 -17.67
N ALA A 3 10.97 -7.47 -17.82
CA ALA A 3 9.81 -6.80 -17.25
C ALA A 3 8.54 -7.29 -17.97
N SER A 4 7.65 -7.98 -17.25
CA SER A 4 6.40 -8.50 -17.80
C SER A 4 5.24 -7.59 -17.46
N ASN A 5 4.74 -6.86 -18.45
CA ASN A 5 3.51 -6.05 -18.31
C ASN A 5 2.31 -6.90 -17.90
N PHE A 6 2.28 -8.17 -18.30
CA PHE A 6 1.25 -9.12 -17.88
C PHE A 6 1.29 -9.38 -16.37
N LEU A 7 2.48 -9.62 -15.81
CA LEU A 7 2.64 -9.81 -14.37
C LEU A 7 2.21 -8.56 -13.59
N LEU A 8 2.61 -7.37 -14.06
CA LEU A 8 2.21 -6.11 -13.44
C LEU A 8 0.68 -5.94 -13.45
N SER A 9 0.03 -6.17 -14.59
CA SER A 9 -1.43 -6.08 -14.70
C SER A 9 -2.13 -7.07 -13.78
N LEU A 10 -1.63 -8.30 -13.68
CA LEU A 10 -2.17 -9.33 -12.80
C LEU A 10 -2.03 -8.92 -11.33
N LEU A 11 -0.87 -8.38 -10.93
CA LEU A 11 -0.62 -7.90 -9.57
C LEU A 11 -1.51 -6.72 -9.22
N ILE A 12 -1.70 -5.77 -10.13
CA ILE A 12 -2.61 -4.64 -9.94
C ILE A 12 -4.05 -5.12 -9.78
N MET A 13 -4.51 -6.01 -10.67
CA MET A 13 -5.88 -6.56 -10.58
C MET A 13 -6.10 -7.27 -9.24
N PHE A 14 -5.14 -8.10 -8.83
CA PHE A 14 -5.17 -8.79 -7.56
C PHE A 14 -5.17 -7.82 -6.38
N TYR A 15 -4.32 -6.79 -6.42
CA TYR A 15 -4.28 -5.72 -5.41
C TYR A 15 -5.64 -5.03 -5.26
N LEU A 16 -6.25 -4.61 -6.37
CA LEU A 16 -7.55 -3.93 -6.39
C LEU A 16 -8.64 -4.79 -5.77
N VAL A 17 -8.65 -6.09 -6.07
CA VAL A 17 -9.62 -7.05 -5.50
C VAL A 17 -9.41 -7.20 -4.00
N VAL A 18 -8.18 -7.43 -3.53
CA VAL A 18 -7.88 -7.63 -2.10
C VAL A 18 -8.23 -6.38 -1.29
N VAL A 19 -7.80 -5.21 -1.75
CA VAL A 19 -8.10 -3.94 -1.07
C VAL A 19 -9.59 -3.63 -1.11
N GLY A 20 -10.26 -3.91 -2.24
CA GLY A 20 -11.71 -3.72 -2.37
C GLY A 20 -12.50 -4.60 -1.39
N ILE A 21 -12.18 -5.89 -1.31
CA ILE A 21 -12.78 -6.81 -0.34
C ILE A 21 -12.51 -6.34 1.09
N LYS A 22 -11.26 -5.97 1.40
CA LYS A 22 -10.90 -5.44 2.72
C LYS A 22 -11.74 -4.21 3.07
N ALA A 23 -11.86 -3.25 2.15
CA ALA A 23 -12.64 -2.03 2.38
C ALA A 23 -14.13 -2.35 2.67
N MET A 24 -14.73 -3.27 1.92
CA MET A 24 -16.11 -3.73 2.14
C MET A 24 -16.32 -4.40 3.50
N LEU A 25 -15.28 -5.06 4.04
CA LEU A 25 -15.34 -5.71 5.35
C LEU A 25 -15.18 -4.71 6.51
N VAL A 26 -14.42 -3.63 6.28
CA VAL A 26 -13.94 -2.75 7.34
C VAL A 26 -14.75 -1.48 7.48
N ILE A 27 -15.22 -0.92 6.36
CA ILE A 27 -15.94 0.36 6.33
C ILE A 27 -17.43 0.04 6.20
N PRO A 28 -18.26 0.33 7.21
CA PRO A 28 -19.70 0.15 7.08
C PRO A 28 -20.25 0.98 5.91
N ASP A 29 -21.18 0.40 5.15
CA ASP A 29 -21.92 1.05 4.06
C ASP A 29 -21.07 1.64 2.91
N ILE A 30 -19.80 1.24 2.78
CA ILE A 30 -19.01 1.62 1.61
C ILE A 30 -19.61 0.97 0.37
N ASN A 31 -19.86 1.76 -0.68
CA ASN A 31 -20.31 1.21 -1.95
C ASN A 31 -19.11 0.71 -2.79
N LEU A 32 -19.37 -0.24 -3.69
CA LEU A 32 -18.34 -0.85 -4.53
C LEU A 32 -17.55 0.18 -5.35
N LEU A 33 -18.22 1.22 -5.85
CA LEU A 33 -17.59 2.27 -6.66
C LEU A 33 -16.58 3.07 -5.83
N THR A 34 -16.91 3.43 -4.59
CA THR A 34 -16.02 4.15 -3.68
C THR A 34 -14.81 3.30 -3.30
N ALA A 35 -14.99 2.01 -2.99
CA ALA A 35 -13.85 1.13 -2.69
C ALA A 35 -12.95 0.91 -3.91
N ALA A 36 -13.54 0.74 -5.11
CA ALA A 36 -12.79 0.64 -6.36
C ALA A 36 -12.04 1.94 -6.68
N ALA A 37 -12.67 3.10 -6.45
CA ALA A 37 -12.05 4.40 -6.66
C ALA A 37 -10.88 4.63 -5.67
N GLN A 38 -11.03 4.24 -4.41
CA GLN A 38 -10.00 4.38 -3.40
C GLN A 38 -8.79 3.47 -3.69
N SER A 39 -9.02 2.19 -4.02
CA SER A 39 -7.93 1.27 -4.38
C SER A 39 -7.28 1.64 -5.71
N GLY A 40 -8.06 2.10 -6.67
CA GLY A 40 -7.57 2.65 -7.94
C GLY A 40 -6.69 3.89 -7.74
N LEU A 41 -7.12 4.82 -6.88
CA LEU A 41 -6.33 6.00 -6.53
C LEU A 41 -4.98 5.60 -5.95
N ASP A 42 -4.93 4.65 -5.02
CA ASP A 42 -3.66 4.22 -4.42
C ASP A 42 -2.68 3.61 -5.44
N VAL A 43 -3.18 2.81 -6.39
CA VAL A 43 -2.35 2.28 -7.50
C VAL A 43 -1.85 3.41 -8.40
N VAL A 44 -2.71 4.38 -8.73
CA VAL A 44 -2.33 5.54 -9.56
C VAL A 44 -1.25 6.37 -8.85
N LEU A 45 -1.43 6.66 -7.56
CA LEU A 45 -0.45 7.42 -6.77
C LEU A 45 0.89 6.70 -6.68
N LEU A 46 0.88 5.39 -6.43
CA LEU A 46 2.10 4.58 -6.41
C LEU A 46 2.80 4.59 -7.77
N SER A 47 2.04 4.45 -8.85
CA SER A 47 2.56 4.45 -10.22
C SER A 47 3.18 5.80 -10.57
N LEU A 48 2.47 6.91 -10.34
CA LEU A 48 2.95 8.26 -10.61
C LEU A 48 4.19 8.60 -9.77
N PHE A 49 4.17 8.26 -8.48
CA PHE A 49 5.30 8.50 -7.60
C PHE A 49 6.54 7.70 -8.04
N THR A 50 6.37 6.41 -8.32
CA THR A 50 7.45 5.52 -8.77
C THR A 50 8.05 6.02 -10.08
N TRP A 51 7.21 6.40 -11.05
CA TRP A 51 7.64 6.96 -12.31
C TRP A 51 8.44 8.25 -12.10
N THR A 52 7.94 9.17 -11.28
CA THR A 52 8.59 10.46 -10.99
C THR A 52 9.97 10.25 -10.39
N VAL A 53 10.09 9.41 -9.35
CA VAL A 53 11.37 9.20 -8.66
C VAL A 53 12.39 8.50 -9.58
N LEU A 54 11.96 7.53 -10.39
CA LEU A 54 12.84 6.90 -11.38
C LEU A 54 13.27 7.88 -12.49
N ALA A 55 12.37 8.76 -12.93
CA ALA A 55 12.66 9.77 -13.95
C ALA A 55 13.77 10.73 -13.48
N THR A 56 13.83 11.09 -12.19
CA THR A 56 14.92 11.92 -11.65
C THR A 56 16.33 11.31 -11.80
N LYS A 57 16.40 9.99 -12.04
CA LYS A 57 17.65 9.23 -12.23
C LYS A 57 17.80 8.69 -13.66
N ASN A 58 16.89 9.02 -14.58
CA ASN A 58 16.82 8.42 -15.92
C ASN A 58 16.70 6.88 -15.90
N LEU A 59 16.06 6.32 -14.88
CA LEU A 59 15.88 4.87 -14.68
C LEU A 59 14.48 4.39 -15.07
N GLY A 60 13.86 5.03 -16.06
CA GLY A 60 12.48 4.74 -16.51
C GLY A 60 12.29 3.29 -16.99
N GLU A 61 13.33 2.67 -17.55
CA GLU A 61 13.31 1.27 -17.98
C GLU A 61 13.02 0.28 -16.83
N ARG A 62 13.33 0.67 -15.59
CA ARG A 62 13.08 -0.15 -14.40
C ARG A 62 11.65 -0.02 -13.88
N PHE A 63 10.82 0.86 -14.45
CA PHE A 63 9.49 1.19 -13.92
C PHE A 63 8.62 -0.04 -13.70
N VAL A 64 8.43 -0.88 -14.72
CA VAL A 64 7.55 -2.05 -14.63
C VAL A 64 8.04 -3.04 -13.58
N GLN A 65 9.36 -3.26 -13.50
CA GLN A 65 9.95 -4.16 -12.51
C GLN A 65 9.78 -3.60 -11.09
N THR A 66 10.08 -2.32 -10.88
CA THR A 66 9.95 -1.65 -9.59
C THR A 66 8.50 -1.61 -9.13
N LEU A 67 7.58 -1.19 -10.00
CA LEU A 67 6.17 -1.13 -9.66
C LEU A 67 5.60 -2.53 -9.37
N SER A 68 5.98 -3.56 -10.12
CA SER A 68 5.58 -4.94 -9.83
C SER A 68 6.03 -5.39 -8.44
N ALA A 69 7.28 -5.09 -8.07
CA ALA A 69 7.80 -5.42 -6.74
C ALA A 69 7.07 -4.66 -5.63
N LEU A 70 6.79 -3.37 -5.83
CA LEU A 70 6.07 -2.53 -4.86
C LEU A 70 4.62 -3.00 -4.68
N VAL A 71 3.89 -3.22 -5.78
CA VAL A 71 2.51 -3.72 -5.75
C VAL A 71 2.46 -5.11 -5.11
N GLY A 72 3.37 -6.01 -5.50
CA GLY A 72 3.46 -7.35 -4.91
C GLY A 72 3.71 -7.32 -3.39
N ALA A 73 4.61 -6.46 -2.91
CA ALA A 73 4.84 -6.29 -1.48
C ALA A 73 3.61 -5.73 -0.75
N LYS A 74 2.92 -4.75 -1.34
CA LYS A 74 1.67 -4.22 -0.79
C LYS A 74 0.56 -5.27 -0.76
N CYS A 75 0.41 -6.10 -1.80
CA CYS A 75 -0.54 -7.21 -1.82
C CYS A 75 -0.36 -8.15 -0.62
N LEU A 76 0.88 -8.50 -0.28
CA LEU A 76 1.17 -9.36 0.88
C LEU A 76 0.69 -8.72 2.19
N LEU A 77 0.95 -7.42 2.39
CA LEU A 77 0.45 -6.72 3.57
C LEU A 77 -1.08 -6.71 3.59
N GLU A 78 -1.71 -6.42 2.46
CA GLU A 78 -3.16 -6.31 2.35
C GLU A 78 -3.86 -7.64 2.68
N ILE A 79 -3.35 -8.77 2.17
CA ILE A 79 -3.87 -10.10 2.52
C ILE A 79 -3.75 -10.36 4.01
N VAL A 80 -2.56 -10.12 4.59
CA VAL A 80 -2.31 -10.37 6.02
C VAL A 80 -3.16 -9.45 6.90
N SER A 81 -3.45 -8.24 6.43
CA SER A 81 -4.23 -7.26 7.20
C SER A 81 -5.70 -7.66 7.36
N ILE A 82 -6.28 -8.43 6.43
CA ILE A 82 -7.70 -8.84 6.48
C ILE A 82 -8.05 -9.58 7.80
N PRO A 83 -7.43 -10.73 8.14
CA PRO A 83 -7.77 -11.45 9.37
C PRO A 83 -7.44 -10.62 10.63
N VAL A 84 -6.43 -9.77 10.56
CA VAL A 84 -6.01 -8.94 11.69
C VAL A 84 -7.05 -7.84 11.96
N VAL A 85 -7.48 -7.11 10.93
CA VAL A 85 -8.53 -6.08 11.08
C VAL A 85 -9.86 -6.72 11.44
N TRP A 86 -10.20 -7.88 10.88
CA TRP A 86 -11.38 -8.64 11.29
C TRP A 86 -11.36 -8.98 12.78
N THR A 87 -10.21 -9.41 13.31
CA THR A 87 -10.05 -9.70 14.74
C THR A 87 -10.23 -8.44 15.59
N ILE A 88 -9.70 -7.30 15.15
CA ILE A 88 -9.85 -6.01 15.84
C ILE A 88 -11.32 -5.56 15.87
N MET A 89 -12.06 -5.75 14.78
CA MET A 89 -13.47 -5.33 14.70
C MET A 89 -14.40 -6.24 15.51
N GLN A 90 -14.10 -7.53 15.61
CA GLN A 90 -14.90 -8.51 16.35
C GLN A 90 -14.54 -8.58 17.84
N GLY A 91 -13.26 -8.39 18.16
CA GLY A 91 -12.75 -8.35 19.52
C GLY A 91 -12.92 -6.94 20.08
N GLY A 92 -13.88 -6.74 20.98
CA GLY A 92 -13.97 -5.51 21.78
C GLY A 92 -12.71 -5.24 22.61
N GLU A 93 -12.81 -4.46 23.69
CA GLU A 93 -11.66 -4.17 24.56
C GLU A 93 -11.17 -5.43 25.29
N GLY A 94 -10.25 -6.18 24.68
CA GLY A 94 -9.66 -7.41 25.22
C GLY A 94 -8.29 -7.73 24.62
N GLU A 95 -7.53 -8.61 25.26
CA GLU A 95 -6.13 -8.92 24.92
C GLU A 95 -5.92 -9.31 23.44
N GLY A 96 -6.89 -9.99 22.82
CA GLY A 96 -6.85 -10.37 21.41
C GLY A 96 -6.80 -9.17 20.45
N SER A 97 -7.50 -8.08 20.77
CA SER A 97 -7.50 -6.85 19.96
C SER A 97 -6.14 -6.14 20.04
N SER A 98 -5.56 -6.05 21.25
CA SER A 98 -4.23 -5.47 21.48
C SER A 98 -3.12 -6.22 20.71
N ILE A 99 -3.16 -7.56 20.70
CA ILE A 99 -2.20 -8.36 19.94
C ILE A 99 -2.35 -8.13 18.43
N ALA A 100 -3.59 -8.06 17.94
CA ALA A 100 -3.87 -7.79 16.53
C ALA A 100 -3.36 -6.39 16.11
N PHE A 101 -3.55 -5.36 16.93
CA PHE A 101 -2.97 -4.04 16.68
C PHE A 101 -1.44 -4.05 16.63
N LEU A 102 -0.78 -4.74 17.56
CA LEU A 102 0.68 -4.90 17.55
C LEU A 102 1.17 -5.60 16.28
N LEU A 103 0.46 -6.63 15.82
CA LEU A 103 0.76 -7.31 14.56
C LEU A 103 0.65 -6.34 13.37
N LEU A 104 -0.40 -5.52 13.28
CA LEU A 104 -0.51 -4.52 12.21
C LEU A 104 0.68 -3.54 12.21
N ILE A 105 1.11 -3.08 13.37
CA ILE A 105 2.26 -2.17 13.49
C ILE A 105 3.54 -2.85 13.00
N ILE A 106 3.81 -4.08 13.46
CA ILE A 106 4.99 -4.84 13.06
C ILE A 106 4.99 -5.07 11.54
N PHE A 107 3.87 -5.48 10.96
CA PHE A 107 3.74 -5.69 9.52
C PHE A 107 3.84 -4.38 8.73
N SER A 108 3.38 -3.26 9.28
CA SER A 108 3.54 -1.94 8.65
C SER A 108 4.99 -1.48 8.63
N ILE A 109 5.74 -1.69 9.72
CA ILE A 109 7.18 -1.43 9.78
C ILE A 109 7.93 -2.34 8.81
N TRP A 110 7.55 -3.62 8.75
CA TRP A 110 8.12 -4.56 7.78
C TRP A 110 7.87 -4.09 6.34
N LEU A 111 6.64 -3.67 6.00
CA LEU A 111 6.35 -3.14 4.67
C LEU A 111 7.21 -1.91 4.37
N LEU A 112 7.33 -0.96 5.30
CA LEU A 112 8.18 0.22 5.15
C LEU A 112 9.62 -0.18 4.80
N ALA A 113 10.19 -1.16 5.50
CA ALA A 113 11.52 -1.66 5.25
C ALA A 113 11.64 -2.34 3.88
N VAL A 114 10.65 -3.13 3.46
CA VAL A 114 10.61 -3.80 2.16
C VAL A 114 10.52 -2.79 1.02
N LEU A 115 9.61 -1.82 1.09
CA LEU A 115 9.49 -0.77 0.08
C LEU A 115 10.76 0.08 0.01
N GLY A 116 11.35 0.41 1.17
CA GLY A 116 12.63 1.11 1.25
C GLY A 116 13.77 0.33 0.59
N HIS A 117 13.81 -0.98 0.79
CA HIS A 117 14.76 -1.87 0.12
C HIS A 117 14.54 -1.94 -1.40
N ILE A 118 13.29 -1.99 -1.85
CA ILE A 118 12.96 -1.97 -3.29
C ILE A 118 13.41 -0.65 -3.92
N PHE A 119 13.07 0.50 -3.33
CA PHE A 119 13.51 1.80 -3.83
C PHE A 119 15.03 1.98 -3.79
N ARG A 120 15.69 1.48 -2.73
CA ARG A 120 17.15 1.44 -2.65
C ARG A 120 17.74 0.77 -3.87
N HIS A 121 17.26 -0.42 -4.23
CA HIS A 121 17.78 -1.17 -5.36
C HIS A 121 17.40 -0.53 -6.71
N ALA A 122 16.14 -0.09 -6.84
CA ALA A 122 15.62 0.54 -8.04
C ALA A 122 16.40 1.80 -8.42
N LEU A 123 16.69 2.65 -7.43
CA LEU A 123 17.40 3.93 -7.60
C LEU A 123 18.92 3.81 -7.47
N SER A 124 19.43 2.63 -7.11
CA SER A 124 20.85 2.37 -6.86
C SER A 124 21.45 3.34 -5.81
N VAL A 125 20.72 3.53 -4.71
CA VAL A 125 21.07 4.43 -3.59
C VAL A 125 21.33 3.64 -2.30
N GLY A 126 21.70 4.34 -1.22
CA GLY A 126 21.82 3.78 0.12
C GLY A 126 20.45 3.45 0.76
N MET A 127 20.43 2.59 1.76
CA MET A 127 19.19 2.17 2.46
C MET A 127 18.44 3.37 3.06
N ALA A 128 19.16 4.32 3.66
CA ALA A 128 18.57 5.53 4.23
C ALA A 128 17.75 6.31 3.18
N THR A 129 18.32 6.55 1.99
CA THR A 129 17.62 7.24 0.90
C THR A 129 16.39 6.46 0.43
N GLY A 130 16.48 5.13 0.31
CA GLY A 130 15.33 4.30 -0.05
C GLY A 130 14.17 4.38 0.96
N VAL A 131 14.50 4.39 2.25
CA VAL A 131 13.52 4.60 3.33
C VAL A 131 12.93 6.00 3.27
N PHE A 132 13.74 7.05 3.08
CA PHE A 132 13.23 8.42 2.93
C PHE A 132 12.26 8.57 1.74
N VAL A 133 12.57 7.96 0.60
CA VAL A 133 11.68 7.93 -0.57
C VAL A 133 10.35 7.23 -0.21
N THR A 134 10.41 6.14 0.54
CA THR A 134 9.22 5.41 0.97
C THR A 134 8.36 6.22 1.93
N ILE A 135 8.97 6.87 2.93
CA ILE A 135 8.26 7.77 3.86
C ILE A 135 7.62 8.91 3.07
N GLY A 136 8.34 9.51 2.12
CA GLY A 136 7.81 10.53 1.23
C GLY A 136 6.59 10.05 0.43
N TYR A 137 6.64 8.84 -0.11
CA TYR A 137 5.49 8.21 -0.77
C TYR A 137 4.31 8.03 0.19
N LEU A 138 4.53 7.51 1.40
CA LEU A 138 3.45 7.26 2.37
C LEU A 138 2.78 8.56 2.79
N LEU A 139 3.55 9.61 3.09
CA LEU A 139 3.02 10.92 3.43
C LEU A 139 2.23 11.52 2.26
N PHE A 140 2.78 11.48 1.05
CA PHE A 140 2.11 11.95 -0.16
C PHE A 140 0.80 11.20 -0.41
N SER A 141 0.86 9.86 -0.43
CA SER A 141 -0.30 9.01 -0.69
C SER A 141 -1.40 9.22 0.35
N THR A 142 -1.03 9.29 1.63
CA THR A 142 -1.98 9.53 2.73
C THR A 142 -2.63 10.91 2.63
N ALA A 143 -1.85 11.96 2.39
CA ALA A 143 -2.36 13.32 2.25
C ALA A 143 -3.34 13.45 1.08
N VAL A 144 -3.03 12.84 -0.06
CA VAL A 144 -3.92 12.83 -1.23
C VAL A 144 -5.16 11.98 -0.94
N THR A 145 -5.01 10.79 -0.37
CA THR A 145 -6.14 9.91 -0.06
C THR A 145 -7.12 10.57 0.90
N PHE A 146 -6.65 11.19 2.00
CA PHE A 146 -7.52 11.89 2.95
C PHE A 146 -8.26 13.08 2.32
N LYS A 147 -7.69 13.73 1.31
CA LYS A 147 -8.36 14.81 0.59
C LYS A 147 -9.56 14.31 -0.22
N PHE A 148 -9.47 13.13 -0.83
CA PHE A 148 -10.53 12.55 -1.66
C PHE A 148 -11.48 11.63 -0.89
N PHE A 149 -10.97 10.96 0.14
CA PHE A 149 -11.66 9.98 0.98
C PHE A 149 -11.36 10.31 2.46
N PRO A 150 -11.97 11.39 2.99
CA PRO A 150 -11.74 11.77 4.38
C PRO A 150 -12.23 10.66 5.33
N PRO A 151 -11.49 10.38 6.41
CA PRO A 151 -11.95 9.45 7.42
C PRO A 151 -13.26 9.96 8.06
N PRO A 152 -14.13 9.06 8.53
CA PRO A 152 -15.33 9.46 9.27
C PRO A 152 -14.95 10.40 10.41
N ALA A 153 -15.71 11.49 10.59
CA ALA A 153 -15.49 12.39 11.71
C ALA A 153 -15.66 11.62 13.02
N VAL A 154 -14.61 11.57 13.84
CA VAL A 154 -14.70 11.03 15.19
C VAL A 154 -15.50 12.05 16.00
N SER A 155 -16.81 11.79 16.19
CA SER A 155 -17.61 12.55 17.15
C SER A 155 -17.07 12.22 18.54
N GLY A 156 -16.30 13.14 19.12
CA GLY A 156 -15.89 13.10 20.52
C GLY A 156 -17.05 13.36 21.46
#